data_AF-A0A522HMZ0-F1
#
_entry.id   AF-A0A522HMZ0-F1
#
_cell.length_a   1.000
_cell.length_b   1.000
_cell.length_c   1.000
_cell.angle_alpha   90.00
_cell.angle_beta   90.00
_cell.angle_gamma   90.00
#
_symmetry.space_group_name_H-M   'P 1'
#
loop_
_entity.id
_entity.type
_entity.pdbx_description
1 polymer ?
#
loop_
_entity_poly.entity_id
_entity_poly.type
_entity_poly.pdbx_seq_one_letter_code
_entity_poly.pdbx_strand_id
1 'polypeptide(L)'
;RMMTLHAAKGLEFRFVFIVGCEDGTLPHEGAIDEGRLDEERRLMYVGITRAKELLTLSWCAQTRRYGELHRNQPSRFLHELPPADLHWQGKDQEADKEVTRETAESHMAKIAAMLAGAPH
;
A
#
# COMPACT_ATOMS: atom_id res chain seq x y z
N ARG A 1 7.78 -3.60 -11.59
CA ARG A 1 7.39 -2.49 -12.52
C ARG A 1 7.06 -1.28 -11.66
N MET A 2 7.41 -0.07 -12.09
CA MET A 2 7.04 1.18 -11.41
C MET A 2 6.12 1.98 -12.33
N MET A 3 5.03 2.51 -11.78
CA MET A 3 4.05 3.30 -12.52
C MET A 3 3.22 4.14 -11.54
N THR A 4 2.47 5.11 -12.07
CA THR A 4 1.49 5.87 -11.27
C THR A 4 0.23 5.03 -11.02
N LEU A 5 -0.55 5.36 -9.99
CA LEU A 5 -1.83 4.70 -9.72
C LEU A 5 -2.78 4.74 -10.93
N HIS A 6 -2.82 5.87 -11.64
CA HIS A 6 -3.61 6.03 -12.86
C HIS A 6 -3.19 5.04 -13.96
N ALA A 7 -1.89 4.85 -14.17
CA ALA A 7 -1.37 3.93 -15.17
C ALA A 7 -1.57 2.46 -14.80
N ALA A 8 -1.82 2.14 -13.53
CA ALA A 8 -2.08 0.78 -13.07
C ALA A 8 -3.51 0.29 -13.36
N LYS A 9 -4.41 1.16 -13.82
CA LYS A 9 -5.80 0.81 -14.11
C LYS A 9 -5.88 -0.32 -15.14
N GLY A 10 -6.61 -1.39 -14.80
CA GLY A 10 -6.79 -2.57 -15.66
C GLY A 10 -5.63 -3.57 -15.61
N LEU A 11 -4.57 -3.29 -14.84
CA LEU A 11 -3.49 -4.23 -14.57
C LEU A 11 -3.69 -4.91 -13.21
N GLU A 12 -3.07 -6.06 -12.99
CA GLU A 12 -3.04 -6.72 -11.69
C GLU A 12 -1.68 -7.38 -11.46
N PHE A 13 -1.25 -7.41 -10.20
CA PHE A 13 0.04 -7.93 -9.80
C PHE A 13 -0.11 -8.79 -8.55
N ARG A 14 0.75 -9.81 -8.40
CA ARG A 14 0.76 -10.65 -7.19
C ARG A 14 1.02 -9.81 -5.94
N PHE A 15 2.01 -8.92 -6.03
CA PHE A 15 2.44 -8.05 -4.94
C PHE A 15 2.46 -6.61 -5.41
N VAL A 16 1.88 -5.71 -4.62
CA VAL A 16 1.81 -4.27 -4.91
C VAL A 16 2.32 -3.48 -3.72
N PHE A 17 3.16 -2.49 -4.01
CA PHE A 17 3.62 -1.49 -3.06
C PHE A 17 3.05 -0.14 -3.50
N ILE A 18 2.18 0.46 -2.68
CA ILE A 18 1.75 1.85 -2.87
C ILE A 18 2.57 2.69 -1.89
N VAL A 19 3.48 3.47 -2.45
CA VAL A 19 4.40 4.32 -1.69
C VAL A 19 3.90 5.76 -1.69
N GLY A 20 4.18 6.51 -0.62
CA GLY A 20 3.74 7.90 -0.49
C GLY A 20 2.26 8.05 -0.13
N CYS A 21 1.72 7.13 0.69
CA CYS A 21 0.36 7.20 1.23
C CYS A 21 0.28 8.25 2.36
N GLU A 22 0.39 9.52 2.00
CA GLU A 22 0.46 10.67 2.92
C GLU A 22 -0.46 11.79 2.42
N ASP A 23 -1.10 12.51 3.35
CA ASP A 23 -1.93 13.66 3.01
C ASP A 23 -1.08 14.72 2.28
N GLY A 24 -1.61 15.25 1.18
CA GLY A 24 -0.89 16.12 0.25
C GLY A 24 -0.26 15.38 -0.93
N THR A 25 -0.11 14.04 -0.85
CA THR A 25 0.33 13.18 -1.96
C THR A 25 -0.81 12.26 -2.42
N LEU A 26 -1.45 11.56 -1.48
CA LEU A 26 -2.63 10.72 -1.72
C LEU A 26 -3.50 10.73 -0.46
N PRO A 27 -4.55 11.56 -0.38
CA PRO A 27 -5.05 12.44 -1.43
C PRO A 27 -4.08 13.59 -1.77
N HIS A 28 -4.03 13.95 -3.05
CA HIS A 28 -3.25 15.10 -3.52
C HIS A 28 -3.76 16.42 -2.88
N GLU A 29 -2.84 17.33 -2.54
CA GLU A 29 -3.13 18.60 -1.86
C GLU A 29 -4.26 19.41 -2.52
N GLY A 30 -4.19 19.62 -3.84
CA GLY A 30 -5.24 20.33 -4.56
C GLY A 30 -6.64 19.68 -4.46
N ALA A 31 -6.73 18.35 -4.34
CA ALA A 31 -8.01 17.67 -4.15
C ALA A 31 -8.54 17.82 -2.71
N ILE A 32 -7.64 17.97 -1.73
CA ILE A 32 -8.01 18.32 -0.34
C ILE A 32 -8.59 19.73 -0.32
N ASP A 33 -7.90 20.70 -0.92
CA ASP A 33 -8.29 22.11 -0.90
C ASP A 33 -9.63 22.35 -1.62
N GLU A 34 -9.85 21.66 -2.73
CA GLU A 34 -11.09 21.73 -3.51
C GLU A 34 -12.21 20.84 -2.96
N GLY A 35 -11.95 20.06 -1.90
CA GLY A 35 -12.92 19.11 -1.32
C GLY A 35 -13.28 17.94 -2.23
N ARG A 36 -12.46 17.63 -3.24
CA ARG A 36 -12.69 16.56 -4.23
C ARG A 36 -12.08 15.22 -3.80
N LEU A 37 -12.31 14.83 -2.55
CA LEU A 37 -11.70 13.63 -1.96
C LEU A 37 -12.21 12.31 -2.54
N ASP A 38 -13.41 12.29 -3.11
CA ASP A 38 -14.04 11.06 -3.60
C ASP A 38 -13.29 10.46 -4.79
N GLU A 39 -12.73 11.29 -5.68
CA GLU A 39 -11.95 10.80 -6.82
C GLU A 39 -10.60 10.22 -6.36
N GLU A 40 -9.92 10.87 -5.41
CA GLU A 40 -8.69 10.36 -4.80
C GLU A 40 -8.93 9.08 -3.99
N ARG A 41 -10.06 8.99 -3.30
CA ARG A 41 -10.50 7.78 -2.59
C ARG A 41 -10.71 6.63 -3.57
N ARG A 42 -11.35 6.89 -4.71
CA ARG A 42 -11.51 5.92 -5.79
C ARG A 42 -10.17 5.49 -6.37
N LEU A 43 -9.22 6.42 -6.51
CA LEU A 43 -7.86 6.12 -6.97
C LEU A 43 -7.14 5.18 -6.01
N MET A 44 -7.22 5.44 -4.70
CA MET A 44 -6.69 4.54 -3.66
C MET A 44 -7.33 3.15 -3.72
N TYR A 45 -8.65 3.08 -3.84
CA TYR A 45 -9.39 1.81 -4.01
C TYR A 45 -8.94 1.03 -5.25
N VAL A 46 -8.78 1.71 -6.40
CA VAL A 46 -8.24 1.09 -7.60
C VAL A 46 -6.84 0.53 -7.33
N GLY A 47 -5.97 1.30 -6.66
CA GLY A 47 -4.64 0.86 -6.23
C GLY A 47 -4.67 -0.42 -5.40
N ILE A 48 -5.51 -0.45 -4.36
CA ILE A 48 -5.69 -1.59 -3.45
C ILE A 48 -6.06 -2.85 -4.25
N THR A 49 -7.04 -2.73 -5.15
CA THR A 49 -7.53 -3.86 -5.96
C THR A 49 -6.57 -4.31 -7.06
N ARG A 50 -5.40 -3.66 -7.23
CA ARG A 50 -4.37 -4.17 -8.16
C ARG A 50 -3.57 -5.34 -7.56
N ALA A 51 -3.61 -5.52 -6.23
CA ALA A 51 -2.91 -6.58 -5.53
C ALA A 51 -3.75 -7.87 -5.52
N LYS A 52 -3.12 -9.01 -5.86
CA LYS A 52 -3.77 -10.33 -5.76
C LYS A 52 -3.45 -11.08 -4.47
N GLU A 53 -2.26 -10.88 -3.91
CA GLU A 53 -1.80 -11.64 -2.75
C GLU A 53 -1.41 -10.73 -1.59
N LEU A 54 -0.54 -9.73 -1.83
CA LEU A 54 -0.12 -8.79 -0.79
C LEU A 54 -0.13 -7.36 -1.29
N LEU A 55 -0.67 -6.48 -0.46
CA LEU A 55 -0.58 -5.04 -0.60
C LEU A 55 0.25 -4.48 0.54
N THR A 56 1.27 -3.70 0.22
CA THR A 56 2.03 -2.92 1.20
C THR A 56 1.82 -1.44 0.94
N LEU A 57 1.39 -0.73 1.98
CA LEU A 57 1.19 0.71 1.96
C LEU A 57 2.29 1.35 2.80
N SER A 58 2.93 2.38 2.27
CA SER A 58 3.97 3.10 3.01
C SER A 58 3.86 4.61 2.84
N TRP A 59 4.32 5.33 3.86
CA TRP A 59 4.48 6.78 3.85
C TRP A 59 5.79 7.16 4.53
N CYS A 60 6.29 8.34 4.24
CA CYS A 60 7.48 8.89 4.88
C CYS A 60 7.05 9.85 5.98
N ALA A 61 7.56 9.72 7.20
CA ALA A 61 7.21 10.64 8.31
C ALA A 61 7.75 12.07 8.08
N GLN A 62 8.86 12.19 7.35
CA GLN A 62 9.48 13.48 7.01
C GLN A 62 10.04 13.45 5.60
N THR A 63 9.78 14.47 4.81
CA THR A 63 10.32 14.61 3.46
C THR A 63 11.01 15.95 3.28
N ARG A 64 12.01 16.00 2.40
CA ARG A 64 12.69 17.25 2.06
C ARG A 64 12.16 17.75 0.72
N ARG A 65 11.41 18.85 0.72
CA ARG A 65 10.89 19.50 -0.48
C ARG A 65 11.45 20.92 -0.56
N TYR A 66 11.97 21.29 -1.72
CA TYR A 66 12.55 22.62 -1.97
C TYR A 66 13.60 23.08 -0.92
N GLY A 67 14.35 22.12 -0.36
CA GLY A 67 15.36 22.40 0.66
C GLY A 67 14.85 22.40 2.09
N GLU A 68 13.53 22.50 2.29
CA GLU A 68 12.85 22.52 3.59
C GLU A 68 12.43 21.12 4.03
N LEU A 69 12.42 20.89 5.35
CA LEU A 69 11.99 19.64 5.95
C LEU A 69 10.51 19.74 6.33
N HIS A 70 9.68 18.91 5.69
CA HIS A 70 8.26 18.82 5.97
C HIS A 70 7.97 17.56 6.78
N ARG A 71 7.12 17.69 7.80
CA ARG A 71 6.53 16.54 8.50
C ARG A 71 5.26 16.16 7.77
N ASN A 72 5.17 14.91 7.36
CA ASN A 72 4.02 14.41 6.63
C ASN A 72 3.06 13.71 7.59
N GLN A 73 1.77 13.84 7.29
CA GLN A 73 0.75 13.05 7.96
C GLN A 73 0.44 11.81 7.11
N PRO A 74 0.18 10.65 7.74
CA PRO A 74 -0.30 9.49 7.01
C PRO A 74 -1.59 9.85 6.27
N SER A 75 -1.82 9.22 5.12
CA SER A 75 -3.03 9.44 4.33
C SER A 75 -4.26 9.15 5.18
N ARG A 76 -5.22 10.07 5.16
CA ARG A 76 -6.52 9.87 5.81
C ARG A 76 -7.22 8.58 5.38
N PHE A 77 -6.98 8.11 4.16
CA PHE A 77 -7.57 6.87 3.63
C PHE A 77 -7.07 5.61 4.36
N LEU A 78 -5.91 5.65 5.02
CA LEU A 78 -5.42 4.51 5.80
C LEU A 78 -6.31 4.22 7.02
N HIS A 79 -6.96 5.25 7.58
CA HIS A 79 -7.88 5.10 8.71
C HIS A 79 -9.27 4.58 8.31
N GLU A 80 -9.56 4.55 7.01
CA GLU A 80 -10.83 4.04 6.47
C GLU A 80 -10.77 2.55 6.16
N LEU A 81 -9.57 1.95 6.18
CA LEU A 81 -9.37 0.54 5.95
C LEU A 81 -9.81 -0.29 7.17
N PRO A 82 -10.31 -1.52 6.96
CA PRO A 82 -10.69 -2.41 8.06
C PRO A 82 -9.48 -2.69 8.98
N PRO A 83 -9.56 -2.41 10.29
CA PRO A 83 -8.45 -2.63 11.21
C PRO A 83 -8.01 -4.10 11.30
N ALA A 84 -8.94 -5.04 11.08
CA ALA A 84 -8.65 -6.47 11.12
C ALA A 84 -7.74 -6.94 9.97
N ASP A 85 -7.75 -6.22 8.84
CA ASP A 85 -6.94 -6.54 7.65
C ASP A 85 -5.63 -5.73 7.61
N LEU A 86 -5.40 -4.87 8.61
CA LEU A 86 -4.29 -3.93 8.66
C LEU A 86 -3.26 -4.37 9.70
N HIS A 87 -2.04 -4.61 9.24
CA HIS A 87 -0.88 -4.77 10.10
C HIS A 87 0.01 -3.51 10.02
N TRP A 88 0.12 -2.79 11.14
CA TRP A 88 0.97 -1.61 11.26
C TRP A 88 2.38 -1.99 11.70
N GLN A 89 3.31 -2.05 10.74
CA GLN A 89 4.72 -2.29 11.03
C GLN A 89 5.31 -1.23 11.97
N GLY A 90 6.18 -1.67 12.88
CA GLY A 90 6.97 -0.81 13.77
C GLY A 90 6.30 -0.47 15.11
N LYS A 91 5.10 -1.01 15.39
CA LYS A 91 4.44 -0.86 16.69
C LYS A 91 4.72 -2.02 17.66
N ASP A 92 4.87 -3.23 17.13
CA ASP A 92 5.10 -4.44 17.92
C ASP A 92 6.06 -5.36 17.16
N GLN A 93 7.30 -5.46 17.64
CA GLN A 93 8.36 -6.20 16.97
C GLN A 93 8.08 -7.71 16.87
N GLU A 94 7.33 -8.28 17.81
CA GLU A 94 7.00 -9.71 17.80
C GLU A 94 5.84 -9.98 16.84
N ALA A 95 4.81 -9.14 16.85
CA ALA A 95 3.73 -9.21 15.86
C ALA A 95 4.26 -8.99 14.43
N ASP A 96 5.19 -8.06 14.24
CA ASP A 96 5.83 -7.79 12.95
C ASP A 96 6.60 -9.02 12.42
N LYS A 97 7.33 -9.72 13.31
CA LYS A 97 8.05 -10.95 12.96
C LYS A 97 7.08 -12.07 12.60
N GLU A 98 6.00 -12.22 13.34
CA GLU A 98 4.98 -13.26 13.10
C GLU A 98 4.30 -13.06 11.75
N VAL A 99 3.81 -11.85 11.45
CA VAL A 99 3.19 -11.54 10.16
C VAL A 99 4.18 -11.70 9.01
N THR A 100 5.44 -11.29 9.21
CA THR A 100 6.49 -11.46 8.21
C THR A 100 6.77 -12.95 7.95
N ARG A 101 6.81 -13.77 9.01
CA ARG A 101 7.00 -15.22 8.92
C ARG A 101 5.82 -15.88 8.19
N GLU A 102 4.59 -15.59 8.61
CA GLU A 102 3.38 -16.16 8.01
C GLU A 102 3.29 -15.82 6.51
N THR A 103 3.57 -14.56 6.17
CA THR A 103 3.63 -14.10 4.78
C THR A 103 4.73 -14.83 3.99
N ALA A 104 5.92 -14.99 4.57
CA ALA A 104 7.03 -15.71 3.95
C ALA A 104 6.71 -17.21 3.74
N GLU A 105 6.11 -17.87 4.73
CA GLU A 105 5.70 -19.27 4.65
C GLU A 105 4.62 -19.48 3.58
N SER A 106 3.60 -18.62 3.55
CA SER A 106 2.55 -18.63 2.52
C SER A 106 3.13 -18.46 1.12
N HIS A 107 4.08 -17.54 0.94
CA HIS A 107 4.76 -17.34 -0.35
C HIS A 107 5.64 -18.54 -0.73
N MET A 108 6.39 -19.10 0.22
CA MET A 108 7.23 -20.27 -0.03
C MET A 108 6.41 -21.50 -0.39
N ALA A 109 5.26 -21.71 0.25
CA ALA A 109 4.33 -22.79 -0.09
C ALA A 109 3.80 -22.64 -1.53
N LYS A 110 3.44 -21.42 -1.95
CA LYS A 110 3.00 -21.15 -3.33
C LYS A 110 4.12 -21.38 -4.35
N ILE A 111 5.36 -20.99 -4.03
CA ILE A 111 6.52 -21.24 -4.90
C ILE A 111 6.78 -22.74 -5.02
N ALA A 112 6.74 -23.49 -3.92
CA ALA A 112 6.90 -24.93 -3.92
C ALA A 112 5.83 -25.63 -4.78
N ALA A 113 4.56 -25.19 -4.67
CA ALA A 113 3.47 -25.72 -5.50
C ALA A 113 3.67 -25.45 -7.01
N MET A 114 4.16 -24.27 -7.38
CA MET A 114 4.50 -23.94 -8.78
C MET A 114 5.65 -24.80 -9.32
N LEU A 115 6.67 -25.07 -8.50
CA LEU A 115 7.83 -25.89 -8.88
C LEU A 115 7.51 -27.38 -8.94
N ALA A 116 6.54 -27.84 -8.14
CA ALA A 116 6.08 -29.23 -8.13
C ALA A 116 5.18 -29.60 -9.32
N GLY A 117 4.87 -28.65 -10.21
CA GLY A 117 4.10 -28.90 -11.44
C GLY A 117 2.61 -29.21 -11.20
N ALA A 118 2.02 -28.75 -10.08
CA ALA A 118 0.60 -28.94 -9.83
C ALA A 118 -0.23 -28.17 -10.89
N PRO A 119 -1.11 -28.84 -11.67
CA PRO A 119 -1.95 -28.17 -12.64
C PRO A 119 -2.95 -27.25 -11.92
N HIS A 120 -3.22 -26.10 -12.53
CA HIS A 120 -4.26 -25.15 -12.13
C HIS A 120 -5.65 -25.79 -12.03
#